data_AF-A0A950IN20-F1
#
_entry.id   AF-A0A950IN20-F1
#
_cell.length_a   1.000
_cell.length_b   1.000
_cell.length_c   1.000
_cell.angle_alpha   90.00
_cell.angle_beta   90.00
_cell.angle_gamma   90.00
#
_symmetry.space_group_name_H-M   'P 1'
#
loop_
_entity.id
_entity.type
_entity.pdbx_description
1 polymer ?
#
loop_
_entity_poly.entity_id
_entity_poly.type
_entity_poly.pdbx_seq_one_letter_code
_entity_poly.pdbx_strand_id
1 'polypeptide(L)'
;MFRAGELFEYSFRTIGGEVGFLAEVRITADTLWLKDIAVYPAHEEKLIIGSAEVKRCLTQLEEMARTGGFRRLRITGMRVSGAAKGRQVDLMRIL
;
A
#
# COMPACT_ATOMS: atom_id res chain seq x y z
N MET A 1 8.54 -4.76 9.81
CA MET A 1 8.37 -6.22 9.64
C MET A 1 6.88 -6.51 9.63
N PHE A 2 6.36 -7.29 8.68
CA PHE A 2 4.94 -7.60 8.59
C PHE A 2 4.55 -8.69 9.60
N ARG A 3 3.42 -8.51 10.29
CA ARG A 3 2.90 -9.48 11.26
C ARG A 3 1.42 -9.71 11.01
N ALA A 4 1.01 -10.96 10.90
CA ALA A 4 -0.37 -11.31 10.61
C ALA A 4 -1.30 -10.84 11.75
N GLY A 5 -2.43 -10.24 11.39
CA GLY A 5 -3.41 -9.73 12.35
C GLY A 5 -3.10 -8.33 12.89
N GLU A 6 -1.95 -7.75 12.56
CA GLU A 6 -1.60 -6.38 12.92
C GLU A 6 -1.92 -5.38 11.81
N LEU A 7 -1.97 -4.10 12.17
CA LEU A 7 -2.00 -3.01 11.20
C LEU A 7 -0.58 -2.70 10.73
N PHE A 8 -0.41 -2.60 9.41
CA PHE A 8 0.77 -2.04 8.79
C PHE A 8 0.53 -0.55 8.56
N GLU A 9 1.24 0.28 9.31
CA GLU A 9 1.31 1.73 9.11
C GLU A 9 2.71 2.12 8.66
N TYR A 10 2.81 2.80 7.51
CA TYR A 10 4.10 3.23 6.96
C TYR A 10 3.95 4.46 6.07
N SER A 11 4.92 5.37 6.13
CA SER A 11 4.99 6.54 5.25
C SER A 11 6.04 6.33 4.16
N PHE A 12 5.61 6.34 2.91
CA PHE A 12 6.50 6.25 1.75
C PHE A 12 6.89 7.63 1.26
N ARG A 13 8.18 7.84 1.00
CA ARG A 13 8.67 9.06 0.35
C ARG A 13 8.39 9.02 -1.14
N THR A 14 7.80 10.11 -1.66
CA THR A 14 7.59 10.35 -3.09
C THR A 14 8.08 11.75 -3.47
N ILE A 15 8.17 12.04 -4.77
CA ILE A 15 8.61 13.37 -5.25
C ILE A 15 7.67 14.47 -4.77
N GLY A 16 6.37 14.19 -4.69
CA GLY A 16 5.37 15.16 -4.23
C GLY A 16 5.28 15.29 -2.70
N GLY A 17 5.95 14.44 -1.94
CA GLY A 17 5.88 14.42 -0.48
C GLY A 17 5.71 13.01 0.09
N GLU A 18 5.44 12.93 1.39
CA GLU A 18 5.25 11.66 2.08
C GLU A 18 3.79 11.18 2.01
N VAL A 19 3.63 9.92 1.61
CA VAL A 19 2.34 9.25 1.47
C VAL A 19 2.22 8.19 2.55
N GLY A 20 1.30 8.40 3.48
CA GLY A 20 0.92 7.43 4.51
C GLY A 20 0.10 6.28 3.93
N PHE A 21 0.41 5.08 4.40
CA PHE A 21 -0.27 3.83 4.09
C PHE A 21 -0.68 3.18 5.40
N LEU A 22 -1.95 2.79 5.48
CA LEU A 22 -2.49 1.99 6.57
C LEU A 22 -3.23 0.79 5.98
N ALA A 23 -2.92 -0.43 6.43
CA ALA A 23 -3.62 -1.63 5.99
C ALA A 23 -3.62 -2.71 7.06
N GLU A 24 -4.62 -3.58 7.05
CA GLU A 24 -4.61 -4.82 7.84
C GLU A 24 -3.69 -5.84 7.17
N VAL A 25 -2.78 -6.45 7.94
CA VAL A 25 -1.89 -7.49 7.44
C VAL A 25 -2.53 -8.86 7.58
N ARG A 26 -2.66 -9.54 6.46
CA ARG A 26 -2.97 -10.97 6.36
C ARG A 26 -1.80 -11.67 5.69
N ILE A 27 -1.42 -12.83 6.23
CA ILE A 27 -0.37 -13.66 5.64
C ILE A 27 -0.99 -15.02 5.35
N THR A 28 -0.91 -15.44 4.10
CA THR A 28 -1.37 -16.76 3.66
C THR A 28 -0.25 -17.44 2.91
N ALA A 29 0.38 -18.43 3.54
CA ALA A 29 1.56 -19.11 3.02
C ALA A 29 2.68 -18.11 2.63
N ASP A 30 3.00 -18.01 1.33
CA ASP A 30 4.02 -17.12 0.76
C ASP A 30 3.46 -15.77 0.28
N THR A 31 2.21 -15.46 0.60
CA THR A 31 1.51 -14.26 0.16
C THR A 31 1.34 -13.28 1.32
N LEU A 32 1.90 -12.09 1.16
CA LEU A 32 1.55 -10.92 1.95
C LEU A 32 0.29 -10.29 1.36
N TRP A 33 -0.76 -10.20 2.16
CA TRP A 33 -2.00 -9.53 1.78
C TRP A 33 -2.22 -8.30 2.67
N LEU A 34 -2.17 -7.12 2.07
CA LEU A 34 -2.57 -5.88 2.70
C LEU A 34 -4.04 -5.61 2.38
N LYS A 35 -4.89 -5.80 3.39
CA LYS A 35 -6.34 -5.68 3.29
C LYS A 35 -6.82 -4.32 3.79
N ASP A 36 -7.89 -3.83 3.17
CA ASP A 36 -8.55 -2.56 3.47
C ASP A 36 -7.58 -1.37 3.53
N ILE A 37 -6.76 -1.26 2.50
CA ILE A 37 -5.74 -0.21 2.39
C ILE A 37 -6.36 1.20 2.38
N ALA A 38 -5.79 2.08 3.20
CA ALA A 38 -5.97 3.51 3.18
C ALA A 38 -4.65 4.20 2.77
N VAL A 39 -4.75 5.20 1.88
CA VAL A 39 -3.60 5.97 1.37
C VAL A 39 -3.93 7.46 1.53
N TYR A 40 -3.04 8.21 2.18
CA TYR A 40 -3.26 9.61 2.56
C TYR A 40 -1.95 10.41 2.58
N PRO A 41 -1.98 11.75 2.46
CA PRO A 41 -0.78 12.56 2.71
C PRO A 41 -0.36 12.48 4.17
N ALA A 42 0.92 12.20 4.46
CA ALA A 42 1.38 12.03 5.84
C ALA A 42 1.55 13.36 6.59
N HIS A 43 1.98 14.42 5.88
CA HIS A 43 2.36 15.70 6.49
C HIS A 43 1.80 16.95 5.80
N GLU A 44 1.29 16.85 4.57
CA GLU A 44 0.81 18.02 3.82
C GLU A 44 -0.62 17.81 3.29
N GLU A 45 -1.55 18.69 3.65
CA GLU A 45 -2.92 18.72 3.11
C GLU A 45 -2.96 18.95 1.57
N LYS A 46 -1.84 19.35 0.95
CA LYS A 46 -1.76 19.74 -0.46
C LYS A 46 -1.21 18.67 -1.40
N LEU A 47 -0.74 17.53 -0.91
CA LEU A 47 -0.23 16.47 -1.80
C LEU A 47 -1.38 15.83 -2.58
N ILE A 48 -1.40 16.07 -3.89
CA ILE A 48 -2.31 15.38 -4.81
C ILE A 48 -1.72 14.00 -5.10
N ILE A 49 -2.32 12.95 -4.53
CA ILE A 49 -1.88 11.57 -4.74
C ILE A 49 -2.36 11.11 -6.12
N GLY A 50 -1.44 11.17 -7.10
CA GLY A 50 -1.64 10.71 -8.46
C GLY A 50 -1.24 9.24 -8.67
N SER A 51 -1.30 8.81 -9.93
CA SER A 51 -0.89 7.46 -10.32
C SER A 51 0.62 7.22 -10.17
N ALA A 52 1.44 8.27 -10.31
CA ALA A 52 2.88 8.19 -10.19
C ALA A 52 3.33 7.91 -8.74
N GLU A 53 2.72 8.60 -7.78
CA GLU A 53 2.95 8.44 -6.35
C GLU A 53 2.56 7.03 -5.92
N VAL A 54 1.35 6.59 -6.31
CA VAL A 54 0.87 5.24 -6.03
C VAL A 54 1.81 4.18 -6.61
N LYS A 55 2.30 4.36 -7.84
CA LYS A 55 3.24 3.41 -8.46
C LYS A 55 4.55 3.32 -7.70
N ARG A 56 5.10 4.44 -7.23
CA ARG A 56 6.33 4.46 -6.43
C ARG A 56 6.15 3.78 -5.07
N CYS A 57 5.02 4.03 -4.41
CA CYS A 57 4.71 3.37 -3.15
C CYS A 57 4.57 1.85 -3.35
N LEU A 58 3.92 1.43 -4.44
CA LEU A 58 3.80 0.01 -4.79
C LEU A 58 5.17 -0.65 -5.01
N THR A 59 6.08 -0.02 -5.74
CA THR A 59 7.44 -0.56 -5.94
C THR A 59 8.20 -0.73 -4.63
N GLN A 60 8.17 0.27 -3.74
CA GLN A 60 8.80 0.17 -2.43
C GLN A 60 8.16 -0.94 -1.58
N LEU A 61 6.84 -1.08 -1.65
CA LEU A 61 6.12 -2.12 -0.93
C LEU A 61 6.45 -3.53 -1.46
N GLU A 62 6.60 -3.70 -2.79
CA GLU A 62 7.06 -4.94 -3.40
C GLU A 62 8.46 -5.33 -2.92
N GLU A 63 9.39 -4.37 -2.84
CA GLU A 63 10.74 -4.58 -2.28
C GLU A 63 10.69 -5.00 -0.81
N MET A 64 9.90 -4.31 0.03
CA MET A 64 9.70 -4.68 1.44
C MET A 64 9.15 -6.09 1.57
N ALA A 65 8.19 -6.48 0.72
CA ALA A 65 7.61 -7.81 0.74
C ALA A 65 8.61 -8.89 0.30
N ARG A 66 9.44 -8.62 -0.72
CA ARG A 66 10.57 -9.50 -1.12
C ARG A 66 11.55 -9.71 0.02
N THR A 67 11.99 -8.63 0.66
CA THR A 67 12.90 -8.70 1.82
C THR A 67 12.26 -9.43 3.00
N GLY A 68 10.93 -9.36 3.14
CA GLY A 68 10.16 -10.13 4.11
C GLY A 68 10.02 -11.63 3.78
N GLY A 69 10.51 -12.10 2.64
CA GLY A 69 10.46 -13.50 2.22
C GLY A 69 9.17 -13.92 1.50
N PHE A 70 8.30 -12.96 1.13
CA PHE A 70 7.07 -13.25 0.40
C PHE A 70 7.35 -13.38 -1.10
N ARG A 71 6.61 -14.28 -1.77
CA ARG A 71 6.64 -14.46 -3.24
C ARG A 71 5.53 -13.70 -3.95
N ARG A 72 4.55 -13.26 -3.18
CA ARG A 72 3.29 -12.72 -3.67
C ARG A 72 2.85 -11.56 -2.79
N LEU A 73 2.40 -10.48 -3.42
CA LEU A 73 1.78 -9.33 -2.77
C LEU A 73 0.37 -9.16 -3.30
N ARG A 74 -0.61 -9.16 -2.40
CA ARG A 74 -2.00 -8.80 -2.69
C ARG A 74 -2.35 -7.51 -1.96
N ILE A 75 -3.01 -6.59 -2.63
CA ILE A 75 -3.53 -5.36 -2.04
C ILE A 75 -5.01 -5.26 -2.36
N THR A 76 -5.84 -5.19 -1.33
CA THR A 76 -7.28 -4.99 -1.49
C THR A 76 -7.75 -3.77 -0.71
N GLY A 77 -8.74 -3.05 -1.23
CA GLY A 77 -9.39 -1.96 -0.51
C GLY A 77 -10.32 -1.15 -1.40
N MET A 78 -10.66 0.06 -0.96
CA MET A 78 -11.53 0.97 -1.68
C MET A 78 -10.87 2.35 -1.79
N ARG A 79 -10.90 2.96 -2.97
CA ARG A 79 -10.44 4.34 -3.14
C ARG A 79 -11.36 5.31 -2.41
N VAL A 80 -10.88 5.96 -1.36
CA VAL A 80 -11.67 6.93 -0.57
C VAL A 80 -11.51 8.38 -1.04
N SER A 81 -10.48 8.68 -1.84
CA SER A 81 -10.13 10.02 -2.33
C SER A 81 -9.52 9.97 -3.74
N GLY A 82 -9.33 11.14 -4.36
CA GLY A 82 -8.74 11.29 -5.69
C GLY A 82 -9.63 10.78 -6.84
N ALA A 83 -9.02 10.51 -7.99
CA ALA A 83 -9.72 9.98 -9.16
C ALA A 83 -10.30 8.59 -8.89
N ALA A 84 -11.51 8.33 -9.40
CA ALA A 84 -12.24 7.06 -9.20
C ALA A 84 -12.50 6.69 -7.72
N LYS A 85 -12.89 7.68 -6.90
CA LYS A 85 -13.42 7.45 -5.55
C LYS A 85 -14.57 6.43 -5.57
N GLY A 86 -14.62 5.55 -4.57
CA GLY A 86 -15.57 4.43 -4.45
C GLY A 86 -15.15 3.16 -5.21
N ARG A 87 -14.11 3.21 -6.05
CA ARG A 87 -13.65 2.04 -6.80
C ARG A 87 -12.96 1.03 -5.87
N GLN A 88 -13.38 -0.23 -5.96
CA GLN A 88 -12.65 -1.35 -5.35
C GLN A 88 -11.31 -1.55 -6.06
N VAL A 89 -10.28 -1.78 -5.25
CA VAL A 89 -8.94 -2.17 -5.67
C VAL A 89 -8.75 -3.61 -5.22
N ASP A 90 -8.40 -4.48 -6.17
CA ASP A 90 -7.83 -5.81 -5.90
C ASP A 90 -6.65 -5.97 -6.86
N LEU A 91 -5.45 -5.94 -6.30
CA LEU A 91 -4.21 -5.95 -7.05
C LEU A 91 -3.35 -7.09 -6.57
N MET A 92 -2.92 -7.92 -7.52
CA MET A 92 -2.03 -9.05 -7.28
C MET A 92 -0.71 -8.82 -7.99
N ARG A 93 0.40 -9.12 -7.31
CA ARG A 93 1.76 -9.04 -7.82
C ARG A 93 2.54 -10.30 -7.47
N ILE A 94 3.32 -10.75 -8.45
CA ILE A 94 4.37 -11.75 -8.26
C ILE A 94 5.64 -10.97 -7.95
N LEU A 95 6.30 -11.32 -6.85
CA LEU A 95 7.46 -10.63 -6.32
C LEU A 95 8.74 -11.27 -6.84
#